data_AF-A0A6G0F2W1-F1
#
_entry.id   AF-A0A6G0F2W1-F1
#
_cell.length_a   1.000
_cell.length_b   1.000
_cell.length_c   1.000
_cell.angle_alpha   90.00
_cell.angle_beta   90.00
_cell.angle_gamma   90.00
#
_symmetry.space_group_name_H-M   'P 1'
#
loop_
_entity.id
_entity.type
_entity.pdbx_description
1 polymer ?
#
loop_
_entity_poly.entity_id
_entity_poly.type
_entity_poly.pdbx_seq_one_letter_code
_entity_poly.pdbx_strand_id
1 'polypeptide(L)'
;MATVDAYQDRCEQLFTAGGNAAVRRAAQEGIDQLGPHPDLYCWLALGHAAEDDDDHDDRAEEAFRAGLALDADHLGLLAGYAELCLRADGFDHPGRAARARVLVRRLDELAPQSAQAQQVAAAERWANRGYWEDFRMGAVAVVVAGRDTEAQARTLDADLRQGTAAPAENTVDRDAIVRAATLEALSGPWNAPVRFLGRYRTAAWIACGILCLLTNTVLRQTGVVDSFSLWGGLWAVPLWIVDRRFAAVRKEAEARHVAALEASLTGGK
;
A
#
# COMPACT_ATOMS: atom_id res chain seq x y z
N MET A 1 30.86 7.61 -13.20
CA MET A 1 30.20 6.45 -13.85
C MET A 1 29.18 5.94 -12.86
N ALA A 2 27.95 5.64 -13.31
CA ALA A 2 26.97 5.01 -12.44
C ALA A 2 27.42 3.58 -12.09
N THR A 3 27.16 3.14 -10.86
CA THR A 3 27.46 1.78 -10.36
C THR A 3 26.16 1.03 -10.12
N VAL A 4 26.23 -0.30 -10.01
CA VAL A 4 25.08 -1.13 -9.65
C VAL A 4 24.53 -0.68 -8.28
N ASP A 5 25.40 -0.45 -7.30
CA ASP A 5 25.04 0.03 -5.95
C ASP A 5 24.22 1.33 -6.01
N ALA A 6 24.61 2.29 -6.86
CA ALA A 6 23.87 3.54 -7.00
C ALA A 6 22.44 3.33 -7.53
N TYR A 7 22.23 2.35 -8.41
CA TYR A 7 20.89 1.97 -8.87
C TYR A 7 20.11 1.21 -7.82
N GLN A 8 20.76 0.35 -7.01
CA GLN A 8 20.13 -0.34 -5.89
C GLN A 8 19.63 0.66 -4.84
N ASP A 9 20.49 1.59 -4.40
CA ASP A 9 20.14 2.62 -3.42
C ASP A 9 18.97 3.48 -3.91
N ARG A 10 18.97 3.82 -5.20
CA ARG A 10 17.87 4.56 -5.84
C ARG A 10 16.57 3.74 -5.85
N CYS A 11 16.64 2.45 -6.20
CA CYS A 11 15.47 1.57 -6.18
C CYS A 11 14.91 1.40 -4.77
N GLU A 12 15.75 1.21 -3.76
CA GLU A 12 15.34 1.07 -2.37
C GLU A 12 14.60 2.32 -1.86
N GLN A 13 15.16 3.51 -2.12
CA GLN A 13 14.53 4.78 -1.75
C GLN A 13 13.16 4.97 -2.42
N LEU A 14 13.07 4.66 -3.71
CA LEU A 14 11.81 4.74 -4.46
C LEU A 14 10.79 3.70 -3.98
N PHE A 15 11.24 2.48 -3.67
CA PHE A 15 10.39 1.40 -3.18
C PHE A 15 9.82 1.72 -1.80
N THR A 16 10.65 2.22 -0.89
CA THR A 16 10.23 2.66 0.45
C THR A 16 9.23 3.82 0.39
N ALA A 17 9.36 4.70 -0.62
CA ALA A 17 8.41 5.77 -0.88
C ALA A 17 7.07 5.30 -1.51
N GLY A 18 6.94 4.03 -1.89
CA GLY A 18 5.78 3.47 -2.60
C GLY A 18 5.78 3.78 -4.11
N GLY A 19 6.91 4.19 -4.67
CA GLY A 19 7.09 4.55 -6.06
C GLY A 19 7.35 3.36 -6.99
N ASN A 20 6.51 2.33 -6.96
CA ASN A 20 6.70 1.06 -7.69
C ASN A 20 7.02 1.27 -9.18
N ALA A 21 6.27 2.14 -9.87
CA ALA A 21 6.55 2.48 -11.26
C ALA A 21 7.92 3.15 -11.49
N ALA A 22 8.37 3.97 -10.54
CA ALA A 22 9.69 4.60 -10.58
C ALA A 22 10.80 3.59 -10.31
N VAL A 23 10.58 2.63 -9.40
CA VAL A 23 11.49 1.49 -9.16
C VAL A 23 11.71 0.71 -10.45
N ARG A 24 10.62 0.34 -11.15
CA ARG A 24 10.71 -0.38 -12.43
C ARG A 24 11.53 0.37 -13.47
N ARG A 25 11.29 1.69 -13.62
CA ARG A 25 12.08 2.53 -14.53
C ARG A 25 13.55 2.58 -14.12
N ALA A 26 13.86 2.81 -12.85
CA ALA A 26 15.22 2.91 -12.36
C ALA A 26 15.99 1.58 -12.50
N ALA A 27 15.35 0.46 -12.17
CA ALA A 27 15.93 -0.87 -12.34
C ALA A 27 16.19 -1.20 -13.82
N GLN A 28 15.21 -0.94 -14.70
CA GLN A 28 15.37 -1.13 -16.15
C GLN A 28 16.47 -0.23 -16.72
N GLU A 29 16.53 1.04 -16.30
CA GLU A 29 17.59 1.96 -16.71
C GLU A 29 18.98 1.43 -16.30
N GLY A 30 19.10 0.88 -15.09
CA GLY A 30 20.33 0.24 -14.62
C GLY A 30 20.72 -0.98 -15.47
N ILE A 31 19.75 -1.83 -15.81
CA ILE A 31 19.96 -3.00 -16.68
C ILE A 31 20.42 -2.56 -18.08
N ASP A 32 19.78 -1.53 -18.64
CA ASP A 32 20.09 -1.02 -19.97
C ASP A 32 21.50 -0.40 -20.05
N GLN A 33 21.96 0.26 -18.97
CA GLN A 33 23.26 0.94 -18.92
C GLN A 33 24.42 0.04 -18.49
N LEU A 34 24.20 -0.82 -17.49
CA LEU A 34 25.25 -1.61 -16.83
C LEU A 34 25.23 -3.07 -17.27
N GLY A 35 24.18 -3.49 -17.97
CA GLY A 35 23.94 -4.88 -18.33
C GLY A 35 23.13 -5.65 -17.28
N PRO A 36 22.85 -6.93 -17.55
CA PRO A 36 22.02 -7.77 -16.68
C PRO A 36 22.71 -8.02 -15.33
N HIS A 37 22.00 -7.74 -14.23
CA HIS A 37 22.47 -7.99 -12.87
C HIS A 37 21.37 -8.57 -11.98
N PRO A 38 21.64 -9.62 -11.16
CA PRO A 38 20.63 -10.24 -10.30
C PRO A 38 19.86 -9.25 -9.41
N ASP A 39 20.56 -8.35 -8.73
CA ASP A 39 19.95 -7.35 -7.85
C ASP A 39 19.01 -6.36 -8.59
N LEU A 40 19.36 -5.97 -9.81
CA LEU A 40 18.51 -5.06 -10.60
C LEU A 40 17.25 -5.78 -11.08
N TYR A 41 17.37 -7.06 -11.45
CA TYR A 41 16.20 -7.90 -11.71
C TYR A 41 15.36 -8.11 -10.45
N CYS A 42 15.97 -8.21 -9.26
CA CYS A 42 15.25 -8.29 -7.99
C CYS A 42 14.39 -7.04 -7.77
N TRP A 43 14.96 -5.85 -7.93
CA TRP A 43 14.21 -4.60 -7.81
C TRP A 43 13.13 -4.43 -8.87
N LEU A 44 13.40 -4.83 -10.12
CA LEU A 44 12.40 -4.82 -11.19
C LEU A 44 11.21 -5.73 -10.86
N ALA A 45 11.49 -6.94 -10.37
CA ALA A 45 10.47 -7.91 -9.99
C ALA A 45 9.65 -7.45 -8.79
N LEU A 46 10.29 -6.92 -7.74
CA LEU A 46 9.60 -6.33 -6.58
C LEU A 46 8.72 -5.15 -6.97
N GLY A 47 9.21 -4.28 -7.88
CA GLY A 47 8.43 -3.17 -8.41
C GLY A 47 7.19 -3.60 -9.19
N HIS A 48 7.18 -4.78 -9.80
CA HIS A 48 5.99 -5.37 -10.40
C HIS A 48 5.08 -6.03 -9.36
N ALA A 49 5.63 -6.89 -8.51
CA ALA A 49 4.88 -7.66 -7.52
C ALA A 49 4.11 -6.81 -6.50
N ALA A 50 4.54 -5.56 -6.27
CA ALA A 50 3.90 -4.64 -5.34
C ALA A 50 2.63 -3.95 -5.88
N GLU A 51 2.33 -4.04 -7.18
CA GLU A 51 1.11 -3.44 -7.77
C GLU A 51 -0.12 -4.37 -7.67
N ASP A 52 0.08 -5.65 -7.32
CA ASP A 52 -0.99 -6.65 -7.05
C ASP A 52 -2.09 -6.67 -8.14
N ASP A 53 -1.65 -6.74 -9.40
CA ASP A 53 -2.47 -6.81 -10.62
C ASP A 53 -1.95 -7.98 -11.48
N ASP A 54 -2.84 -8.74 -12.14
CA ASP A 54 -2.51 -10.00 -12.82
C ASP A 54 -1.42 -9.80 -13.90
N ASP A 55 -1.53 -8.71 -14.67
CA ASP A 55 -0.54 -8.31 -15.70
C ASP A 55 0.84 -8.00 -15.09
N HIS A 56 0.88 -7.57 -13.82
CA HIS A 56 2.10 -7.29 -13.09
C HIS A 56 2.70 -8.53 -12.44
N ASP A 57 1.89 -9.49 -12.03
CA ASP A 57 2.37 -10.78 -11.51
C ASP A 57 3.18 -11.56 -12.55
N ASP A 58 2.71 -11.62 -13.80
CA ASP A 58 3.43 -12.31 -14.88
C ASP A 58 4.78 -11.63 -15.18
N ARG A 59 4.81 -10.30 -15.21
CA ARG A 59 6.06 -9.54 -15.40
C ARG A 59 7.00 -9.66 -14.21
N ALA A 60 6.49 -9.73 -12.99
CA ALA A 60 7.29 -9.99 -11.81
C ALA A 60 7.93 -11.38 -11.91
N GLU A 61 7.16 -12.40 -12.28
CA GLU A 61 7.64 -13.77 -12.47
C GLU A 61 8.72 -13.84 -13.56
N GLU A 62 8.54 -13.16 -14.70
CA GLU A 62 9.56 -13.05 -15.75
C GLU A 62 10.87 -12.44 -15.23
N ALA A 63 10.80 -11.32 -14.50
CA ALA A 63 11.95 -10.65 -13.94
C ALA A 63 12.67 -11.50 -12.86
N PHE A 64 11.92 -12.16 -11.98
CA PHE A 64 12.50 -13.08 -11.00
C PHE A 64 13.27 -14.22 -11.67
N ARG A 65 12.69 -14.82 -12.72
CA ARG A 65 13.33 -15.91 -13.47
C ARG A 65 14.56 -15.44 -14.24
N ALA A 66 14.51 -14.25 -14.83
CA ALA A 66 15.67 -13.65 -15.49
C ALA A 66 16.82 -13.42 -14.51
N GLY A 67 16.54 -12.90 -13.31
CA GLY A 67 17.52 -12.75 -12.23
C GLY A 67 18.10 -14.08 -11.77
N LEU A 68 17.24 -15.08 -11.50
CA LEU A 68 17.67 -16.42 -11.05
C LEU A 68 18.45 -17.20 -12.10
N ALA A 69 18.28 -16.88 -13.39
CA ALA A 69 19.10 -17.44 -14.46
C ALA A 69 20.55 -16.91 -14.43
N LEU A 70 20.78 -15.73 -13.84
CA LEU A 70 22.11 -15.15 -13.65
C LEU A 70 22.74 -15.63 -12.33
N ASP A 71 21.95 -15.67 -11.26
CA ASP A 71 22.35 -16.18 -9.96
C ASP A 71 21.21 -16.98 -9.32
N ALA A 72 21.34 -18.31 -9.39
CA ALA A 72 20.32 -19.25 -8.91
C ALA A 72 20.18 -19.26 -7.38
N ASP A 73 21.19 -18.78 -6.65
CA ASP A 73 21.25 -18.83 -5.19
C ASP A 73 21.03 -17.44 -4.56
N HIS A 74 20.63 -16.46 -5.36
CA HIS A 74 20.35 -15.11 -4.92
C HIS A 74 19.15 -15.05 -3.95
N LEU A 75 19.44 -14.85 -2.66
CA LEU A 75 18.45 -14.97 -1.58
C LEU A 75 17.24 -14.04 -1.75
N GLY A 76 17.46 -12.79 -2.19
CA GLY A 76 16.37 -11.83 -2.40
C GLY A 76 15.43 -12.23 -3.54
N LEU A 77 15.97 -12.86 -4.60
CA LEU A 77 15.18 -13.31 -5.75
C LEU A 77 14.39 -14.57 -5.39
N LEU A 78 15.03 -15.51 -4.68
CA LEU A 78 14.36 -16.72 -4.18
C LEU A 78 13.21 -16.37 -3.24
N ALA A 79 13.44 -15.45 -2.30
CA ALA A 79 12.41 -15.05 -1.34
C ALA A 79 11.26 -14.28 -1.99
N GLY A 80 11.56 -13.25 -2.79
CA GLY A 80 10.53 -12.48 -3.48
C GLY A 80 9.69 -13.34 -4.43
N TYR A 81 10.32 -14.28 -5.14
CA TYR A 81 9.61 -15.17 -6.04
C TYR A 81 8.77 -16.21 -5.30
N ALA A 82 9.27 -16.73 -4.17
CA ALA A 82 8.50 -17.61 -3.31
C ALA A 82 7.24 -16.90 -2.79
N GLU A 83 7.36 -15.67 -2.33
CA GLU A 83 6.21 -14.88 -1.85
C GLU A 83 5.18 -14.59 -2.92
N LEU A 84 5.62 -14.19 -4.12
CA LEU A 84 4.74 -14.04 -5.28
C LEU A 84 3.96 -15.35 -5.55
N CYS A 85 4.66 -16.48 -5.53
CA CYS A 85 4.06 -17.77 -5.78
C CYS A 85 3.11 -18.25 -4.67
N LEU A 86 3.37 -17.86 -3.41
CA LEU A 86 2.54 -18.19 -2.25
C LEU A 86 1.27 -17.33 -2.17
N ARG A 87 1.29 -16.11 -2.73
CA ARG A 87 0.13 -15.23 -2.81
C ARG A 87 -0.89 -15.69 -3.85
N ALA A 88 -0.40 -16.27 -4.94
CA ALA A 88 -1.25 -16.79 -5.99
C ALA A 88 -2.15 -17.92 -5.45
N ASP A 89 -3.44 -17.88 -5.76
CA ASP A 89 -4.36 -18.97 -5.39
C ASP A 89 -3.87 -20.27 -6.04
N GLY A 90 -3.62 -21.30 -5.22
CA GLY A 90 -3.17 -22.60 -5.69
C GLY A 90 -4.18 -23.32 -6.57
N PHE A 91 -5.47 -22.92 -6.52
CA PHE A 91 -6.51 -23.41 -7.43
C PHE A 91 -6.37 -22.80 -8.83
N ASP A 92 -6.21 -21.48 -8.92
CA ASP A 92 -6.12 -20.75 -10.19
C ASP A 92 -4.72 -20.87 -10.83
N HIS A 93 -3.68 -20.96 -10.00
CA HIS A 93 -2.28 -21.01 -10.42
C HIS A 93 -1.50 -22.17 -9.77
N PRO A 94 -1.88 -23.44 -10.03
CA PRO A 94 -1.24 -24.60 -9.41
C PRO A 94 0.26 -24.70 -9.72
N GLY A 95 0.69 -24.16 -10.88
CA GLY A 95 2.10 -24.09 -11.26
C GLY A 95 2.94 -23.19 -10.35
N ARG A 96 2.38 -22.04 -9.92
CA ARG A 96 3.05 -21.11 -8.99
C ARG A 96 3.16 -21.75 -7.60
N ALA A 97 2.07 -22.36 -7.11
CA ALA A 97 2.09 -23.08 -5.83
C ALA A 97 3.11 -24.23 -5.77
N ALA A 98 3.34 -24.96 -6.88
CA ALA A 98 4.39 -25.97 -6.96
C ALA A 98 5.80 -25.36 -6.91
N ARG A 99 6.02 -24.23 -7.61
CA ARG A 99 7.30 -23.51 -7.61
C ARG A 99 7.63 -22.90 -6.25
N ALA A 100 6.65 -22.36 -5.53
CA ALA A 100 6.83 -21.85 -4.17
C ALA A 100 7.57 -22.86 -3.27
N ARG A 101 7.12 -24.13 -3.27
CA ARG A 101 7.73 -25.19 -2.44
C ARG A 101 9.21 -25.46 -2.80
N VAL A 102 9.55 -25.36 -4.09
CA VAL A 102 10.92 -25.56 -4.56
C VAL A 102 11.81 -24.39 -4.12
N LEU A 103 11.30 -23.16 -4.27
CA LEU A 103 12.02 -21.94 -3.89
C LEU A 103 12.24 -21.85 -2.38
N VAL A 104 11.20 -22.15 -1.58
CA VAL A 104 11.30 -22.19 -0.11
C VAL A 104 12.34 -23.21 0.32
N ARG A 105 12.28 -24.44 -0.21
CA ARG A 105 13.26 -25.47 0.11
C ARG A 105 14.68 -25.03 -0.23
N ARG A 106 14.88 -24.41 -1.40
CA ARG A 106 16.19 -23.91 -1.80
C ARG A 106 16.68 -22.81 -0.84
N LEU A 107 15.81 -21.90 -0.44
CA LEU A 107 16.13 -20.85 0.52
C LEU A 107 16.49 -21.41 1.91
N ASP A 108 15.76 -22.43 2.38
CA ASP A 108 16.04 -23.14 3.62
C ASP A 108 17.37 -23.91 3.57
N GLU A 109 17.71 -24.52 2.43
CA GLU A 109 18.98 -25.20 2.22
C GLU A 109 20.18 -24.23 2.25
N LEU A 110 20.02 -23.05 1.63
CA LEU A 110 21.09 -22.06 1.50
C LEU A 110 21.28 -21.23 2.76
N ALA A 111 20.20 -20.76 3.37
CA ALA A 111 20.25 -19.75 4.42
C ALA A 111 19.06 -19.83 5.39
N PRO A 112 18.95 -20.91 6.20
CA PRO A 112 17.75 -21.21 7.01
C PRO A 112 17.47 -20.19 8.12
N GLN A 113 18.46 -19.39 8.51
CA GLN A 113 18.32 -18.37 9.56
C GLN A 113 18.28 -16.93 9.02
N SER A 114 18.31 -16.77 7.69
CA SER A 114 18.28 -15.46 7.05
C SER A 114 16.97 -14.72 7.29
N ALA A 115 17.01 -13.38 7.19
CA ALA A 115 15.80 -12.57 7.23
C ALA A 115 14.82 -12.98 6.11
N GLN A 116 15.36 -13.32 4.94
CA GLN A 116 14.62 -13.81 3.78
C GLN A 116 13.88 -15.13 4.08
N ALA A 117 14.54 -16.11 4.71
CA ALA A 117 13.88 -17.35 5.12
C ALA A 117 12.76 -17.09 6.14
N GLN A 118 12.98 -16.18 7.09
CA GLN A 118 11.95 -15.79 8.07
C GLN A 118 10.77 -15.08 7.42
N GLN A 119 11.02 -14.24 6.42
CA GLN A 119 10.02 -13.51 5.64
C GLN A 119 9.12 -14.50 4.88
N VAL A 120 9.73 -15.43 4.14
CA VAL A 120 9.02 -16.47 3.40
C VAL A 120 8.26 -17.40 4.35
N ALA A 121 8.83 -17.80 5.48
CA ALA A 121 8.12 -18.60 6.48
C ALA A 121 6.89 -17.86 7.05
N ALA A 122 6.94 -16.52 7.17
CA ALA A 122 5.78 -15.73 7.54
C ALA A 122 4.71 -15.71 6.43
N ALA A 123 5.14 -15.60 5.17
CA ALA A 123 4.26 -15.68 4.01
C ALA A 123 3.64 -17.08 3.84
N GLU A 124 4.39 -18.16 4.04
CA GLU A 124 3.87 -19.54 4.02
C GLU A 124 2.85 -19.77 5.13
N ARG A 125 3.11 -19.25 6.34
CA ARG A 125 2.10 -19.28 7.41
C ARG A 125 0.86 -18.50 7.02
N TRP A 126 1.00 -17.42 6.26
CA TRP A 126 -0.13 -16.65 5.76
C TRP A 126 -0.90 -17.40 4.67
N ALA A 127 -0.22 -17.97 3.68
CA ALA A 127 -0.84 -18.72 2.58
C ALA A 127 -1.49 -20.03 3.04
N ASN A 128 -0.95 -20.66 4.09
CA ASN A 128 -1.50 -21.87 4.69
C ASN A 128 -2.53 -21.59 5.81
N ARG A 129 -2.94 -20.33 6.01
CA ARG A 129 -4.01 -20.02 6.97
C ARG A 129 -5.34 -20.56 6.46
N GLY A 130 -6.13 -21.11 7.38
CA GLY A 130 -7.51 -21.43 7.11
C GLY A 130 -8.38 -20.18 7.16
N TYR A 131 -9.47 -20.19 6.39
CA TYR A 131 -10.53 -19.17 6.32
C TYR A 131 -10.94 -18.54 7.67
N TRP A 132 -10.90 -19.33 8.77
CA TRP A 132 -11.26 -18.88 10.12
C TRP A 132 -10.19 -18.03 10.81
N GLU A 133 -8.91 -18.24 10.51
CA GLU A 133 -7.80 -17.42 11.00
C GLU A 133 -7.81 -16.04 10.29
N ASP A 134 -8.18 -16.00 9.01
CA ASP A 134 -8.24 -14.78 8.20
C ASP A 134 -9.35 -13.84 8.68
N PHE A 135 -10.52 -14.38 9.03
CA PHE A 135 -11.61 -13.59 9.62
C PHE A 135 -11.19 -12.94 10.95
N ARG A 136 -10.44 -13.68 11.78
CA ARG A 136 -9.98 -13.21 13.10
C ARG A 136 -8.90 -12.14 12.97
N MET A 137 -7.93 -12.32 12.07
CA MET A 137 -6.89 -11.34 11.82
C MET A 137 -7.40 -10.12 11.05
N GLY A 138 -8.40 -10.26 10.17
CA GLY A 138 -9.09 -9.15 9.54
C GLY A 138 -9.78 -8.24 10.57
N ALA A 139 -10.42 -8.83 11.59
CA ALA A 139 -10.99 -8.06 12.70
C ALA A 139 -9.91 -7.33 13.52
N VAL A 140 -8.74 -7.95 13.75
CA VAL A 140 -7.61 -7.32 14.45
C VAL A 140 -6.97 -6.21 13.59
N ALA A 141 -6.80 -6.43 12.29
CA ALA A 141 -6.27 -5.45 11.35
C ALA A 141 -7.21 -4.23 11.22
N VAL A 142 -8.53 -4.44 11.21
CA VAL A 142 -9.52 -3.35 11.24
C VAL A 142 -9.44 -2.56 12.55
N VAL A 143 -9.20 -3.22 13.69
CA VAL A 143 -9.03 -2.55 14.99
C VAL A 143 -7.71 -1.78 15.07
N VAL A 144 -6.62 -2.32 14.52
CA VAL A 144 -5.31 -1.66 14.46
C VAL A 144 -5.34 -0.49 13.47
N ALA A 145 -5.84 -0.70 12.26
CA ALA A 145 -6.05 0.37 11.28
C ALA A 145 -6.99 1.45 11.83
N GLY A 146 -8.03 1.07 12.59
CA GLY A 146 -8.89 2.02 13.30
C GLY A 146 -8.14 2.88 14.33
N ARG A 147 -7.19 2.30 15.07
CA ARG A 147 -6.33 3.02 16.04
C ARG A 147 -5.34 3.95 15.35
N ASP A 148 -4.73 3.52 14.25
CA ASP A 148 -3.80 4.36 13.47
C ASP A 148 -4.54 5.51 12.78
N THR A 149 -5.74 5.24 12.25
CA THR A 149 -6.61 6.27 11.67
C THR A 149 -7.06 7.27 12.73
N GLU A 150 -7.33 6.82 13.96
CA GLU A 150 -7.71 7.70 15.07
C GLU A 150 -6.52 8.53 15.57
N ALA A 151 -5.31 7.96 15.61
CA ALA A 151 -4.09 8.71 15.89
C ALA A 151 -3.82 9.78 14.82
N GLN A 152 -3.92 9.41 13.54
CA GLN A 152 -3.80 10.34 12.41
C GLN A 152 -4.88 11.43 12.44
N ALA A 153 -6.12 11.11 12.81
CA ALA A 153 -7.19 12.08 12.96
C ALA A 153 -6.96 13.06 14.11
N ARG A 154 -6.40 12.59 15.25
CA ARG A 154 -6.01 13.45 16.38
C ARG A 154 -4.87 14.39 16.01
N THR A 155 -3.88 13.92 15.27
CA THR A 155 -2.78 14.75 14.79
C THR A 155 -3.26 15.77 13.76
N LEU A 156 -4.12 15.37 12.82
CA LEU A 156 -4.76 16.29 11.86
C LEU A 156 -5.62 17.35 12.56
N ASP A 157 -6.34 16.99 13.62
CA ASP A 157 -7.12 17.93 14.45
C ASP A 157 -6.22 18.90 15.22
N ALA A 158 -5.05 18.46 15.71
CA ALA A 158 -4.05 19.33 16.31
C ALA A 158 -3.50 20.36 15.30
N ASP A 159 -3.15 19.90 14.10
CA ASP A 159 -2.63 20.76 13.02
C ASP A 159 -3.70 21.76 12.51
N LEU A 160 -4.95 21.30 12.36
CA LEU A 160 -6.08 22.17 11.99
C LEU A 160 -6.41 23.23 13.06
N ARG A 161 -6.10 22.96 14.35
CA ARG A 161 -6.23 23.94 15.44
C ARG A 161 -5.12 24.99 15.41
N GLN A 162 -3.90 24.58 15.04
CA GLN A 162 -2.75 25.49 14.98
C GLN A 162 -2.68 26.28 13.67
N GLY A 163 -3.38 25.83 12.61
CA GLY A 163 -3.44 26.53 11.33
C GLY A 163 -2.21 26.33 10.44
N THR A 164 -1.27 25.50 10.89
CA THR A 164 -0.02 25.15 10.21
C THR A 164 0.27 23.67 10.47
N ALA A 165 0.59 22.89 9.43
CA ALA A 165 1.32 21.63 9.64
C ALA A 165 2.70 21.96 10.22
N ALA A 166 3.22 21.11 11.10
CA ALA A 166 4.63 21.14 11.43
C ALA A 166 5.44 21.08 10.11
N PRO A 167 6.39 22.01 9.87
CA PRO A 167 7.19 21.99 8.67
C PRO A 167 7.94 20.65 8.60
N ALA A 168 7.88 20.00 7.44
CA ALA A 168 8.68 18.81 7.18
C ALA A 168 10.16 19.24 7.23
N GLU A 169 10.82 18.99 8.37
CA GLU A 169 12.24 19.29 8.54
C GLU A 169 13.12 18.54 7.53
N ASN A 170 12.59 17.49 6.90
CA ASN A 170 13.19 16.77 5.78
C ASN A 170 12.14 16.44 4.70
N THR A 171 12.48 16.66 3.43
CA THR A 171 11.69 16.31 2.23
C THR A 171 11.43 14.80 2.06
N VAL A 172 11.92 13.99 2.98
CA VAL A 172 11.85 12.51 2.98
C VAL A 172 10.66 12.00 3.81
N ASP A 173 10.03 12.84 4.65
CA ASP A 173 8.88 12.40 5.44
C ASP A 173 7.59 12.43 4.60
N ARG A 174 7.29 11.27 3.99
CA ARG A 174 6.06 10.99 3.22
C ARG A 174 4.81 11.43 3.97
N ASP A 175 4.75 11.19 5.27
CA ASP A 175 3.58 11.51 6.09
C ASP A 175 3.42 13.02 6.26
N ALA A 176 4.52 13.76 6.46
CA ALA A 176 4.48 15.22 6.60
C ALA A 176 4.06 15.91 5.30
N ILE A 177 4.52 15.43 4.14
CA ILE A 177 4.16 15.99 2.82
C ILE A 177 2.68 15.73 2.50
N VAL A 178 2.21 14.51 2.74
CA VAL A 178 0.79 14.16 2.55
C VAL A 178 -0.09 15.01 3.48
N ARG A 179 0.34 15.24 4.73
CA ARG A 179 -0.38 16.11 5.69
C ARG A 179 -0.41 17.57 5.25
N ALA A 180 0.73 18.14 4.84
CA ALA A 180 0.81 19.53 4.37
C ALA A 180 -0.08 19.75 3.13
N ALA A 181 -0.04 18.83 2.15
CA ALA A 181 -0.90 18.89 0.97
C ALA A 181 -2.39 18.72 1.31
N THR A 182 -2.71 17.88 2.30
CA THR A 182 -4.09 17.71 2.80
C THR A 182 -4.59 18.98 3.49
N LEU A 183 -3.74 19.66 4.27
CA LEU A 183 -4.08 20.93 4.92
C LEU A 183 -4.22 22.08 3.91
N GLU A 184 -3.35 22.15 2.91
CA GLU A 184 -3.43 23.11 1.82
C GLU A 184 -4.76 22.94 1.04
N ALA A 185 -5.10 21.70 0.68
CA ALA A 185 -6.38 21.38 0.05
C ALA A 185 -7.60 21.76 0.93
N LEU A 186 -7.44 21.72 2.26
CA LEU A 186 -8.47 22.11 3.22
C LEU A 186 -8.51 23.62 3.53
N SER A 187 -7.52 24.40 3.13
CA SER A 187 -7.39 25.83 3.49
C SER A 187 -8.38 26.76 2.76
N GLY A 188 -9.03 26.28 1.69
CA GLY A 188 -9.97 27.07 0.89
C GLY A 188 -11.27 27.46 1.64
N PRO A 189 -11.82 28.66 1.39
CA PRO A 189 -13.00 29.17 2.10
C PRO A 189 -14.27 28.31 1.92
N TRP A 190 -14.36 27.58 0.81
CA TRP A 190 -15.47 26.67 0.50
C TRP A 190 -15.34 25.28 1.15
N ASN A 191 -14.21 24.99 1.81
CA ASN A 191 -13.92 23.69 2.43
C ASN A 191 -14.17 23.68 3.96
N ALA A 192 -14.76 24.75 4.53
CA ALA A 192 -15.17 24.81 5.93
C ALA A 192 -16.04 23.62 6.40
N PRO A 193 -17.09 23.17 5.67
CA PRO A 193 -17.85 21.98 6.07
C PRO A 193 -17.04 20.68 5.98
N VAL A 194 -16.08 20.61 5.04
CA VAL A 194 -15.18 19.46 4.88
C VAL A 194 -14.15 19.41 6.03
N ARG A 195 -13.64 20.56 6.48
CA ARG A 195 -12.80 20.67 7.69
C ARG A 195 -13.55 20.22 8.94
N PHE A 196 -14.83 20.59 9.06
CA PHE A 196 -15.67 20.18 10.17
C PHE A 196 -15.90 18.65 10.15
N LEU A 197 -16.22 18.08 8.99
CA LEU A 197 -16.39 16.62 8.84
C LEU A 197 -15.10 15.84 9.10
N GLY A 198 -13.95 16.33 8.61
CA GLY A 198 -12.65 15.72 8.87
C GLY A 198 -12.25 15.77 10.35
N ARG A 199 -12.55 16.88 11.03
CA ARG A 199 -12.31 17.08 12.48
C ARG A 199 -13.12 16.13 13.36
N TYR A 200 -14.35 15.82 12.96
CA TYR A 200 -15.27 14.98 13.72
C TYR A 200 -15.56 13.64 13.02
N ARG A 201 -14.63 13.13 12.21
CA ARG A 201 -14.87 11.97 11.31
C ARG A 201 -15.50 10.78 12.03
N THR A 202 -14.98 10.38 13.19
CA THR A 202 -15.53 9.28 14.00
C THR A 202 -16.94 9.58 14.51
N ALA A 203 -17.16 10.79 15.03
CA ALA A 203 -18.47 11.22 15.52
C ALA A 203 -19.49 11.36 14.38
N ALA A 204 -19.05 11.78 13.19
CA ALA A 204 -19.88 11.90 12.00
C ALA A 204 -20.32 10.53 11.47
N TRP A 205 -19.42 9.53 11.46
CA TRP A 205 -19.77 8.15 11.14
C TRP A 205 -20.74 7.54 12.17
N ILE A 206 -20.52 7.78 13.47
CA ILE A 206 -21.43 7.33 14.53
C ILE A 206 -22.81 7.98 14.37
N ALA A 207 -22.87 9.30 14.18
CA ALA A 207 -24.12 10.03 14.00
C ALA A 207 -24.86 9.58 12.73
N CYS A 208 -24.13 9.32 11.65
CA CYS A 208 -24.67 8.79 10.40
C CYS A 208 -25.26 7.38 10.61
N GLY A 209 -24.55 6.48 11.30
CA GLY A 209 -25.05 5.16 11.65
C GLY A 209 -26.34 5.22 12.49
N ILE A 210 -26.39 6.12 13.47
CA ILE A 210 -27.60 6.37 14.27
C ILE A 210 -28.74 6.90 13.39
N LEU A 211 -28.48 7.85 12.49
CA LEU A 211 -29.49 8.38 11.56
C LEU A 211 -30.00 7.31 10.60
N CYS A 212 -29.13 6.43 10.09
CA CYS A 212 -29.51 5.29 9.27
C CYS A 212 -30.50 4.38 10.00
N LEU A 213 -30.17 4.02 11.25
CA LEU A 213 -31.01 3.15 12.08
C LEU A 213 -32.35 3.82 12.42
N LEU A 214 -32.33 5.10 12.80
CA LEU A 214 -33.55 5.85 13.10
C LEU A 214 -34.45 6.00 11.86
N THR A 215 -33.87 6.37 10.71
CA THR A 215 -34.62 6.53 9.45
C THR A 215 -35.26 5.20 9.04
N ASN A 216 -34.53 4.09 9.14
CA ASN A 216 -35.06 2.75 8.81
C ASN A 216 -36.15 2.31 9.81
N THR A 217 -35.99 2.65 11.10
CA THR A 217 -36.99 2.38 12.14
C THR A 217 -38.28 3.17 11.89
N VAL A 218 -38.18 4.46 11.56
CA VAL A 218 -39.34 5.31 11.26
C VAL A 218 -40.05 4.84 9.98
N LEU A 219 -39.32 4.53 8.91
CA LEU A 219 -39.88 4.03 7.65
C LEU A 219 -40.64 2.70 7.82
N ARG A 220 -40.16 1.82 8.71
CA ARG A 220 -40.87 0.59 9.08
C ARG A 220 -42.12 0.86 9.89
N GLN A 221 -42.04 1.76 10.87
CA GLN A 221 -43.18 2.11 11.73
C GLN A 221 -44.31 2.80 10.97
N THR A 222 -44.00 3.57 9.92
CA THR A 222 -45.00 4.25 9.09
C THR A 222 -45.56 3.37 7.97
N GLY A 223 -45.09 2.13 7.82
CA GLY A 223 -45.57 1.19 6.79
C GLY A 223 -45.17 1.55 5.36
N VAL A 224 -44.21 2.47 5.18
CA VAL A 224 -43.73 2.89 3.87
C VAL A 224 -42.85 1.81 3.21
N VAL A 225 -42.21 0.96 4.02
CA VAL A 225 -41.36 -0.14 3.55
C VAL A 225 -41.57 -1.39 4.41
N ASP A 226 -41.92 -2.52 3.77
CA ASP A 226 -42.14 -3.80 4.47
C ASP A 226 -40.83 -4.51 4.88
N SER A 227 -39.67 -4.09 4.34
CA SER A 227 -38.35 -4.72 4.56
C SER A 227 -37.24 -3.70 4.87
N PHE A 228 -35.97 -4.16 4.91
CA PHE A 228 -34.80 -3.30 5.16
C PHE A 228 -34.67 -2.24 4.04
N SER A 229 -34.61 -0.96 4.42
CA SER A 229 -34.64 0.16 3.48
C SER A 229 -33.25 0.76 3.21
N LEU A 230 -32.90 0.92 1.93
CA LEU A 230 -31.67 1.58 1.46
C LEU A 230 -31.63 3.09 1.74
N TRP A 231 -32.77 3.69 2.11
CA TRP A 231 -32.88 5.13 2.34
C TRP A 231 -32.02 5.64 3.50
N GLY A 232 -31.67 4.79 4.47
CA GLY A 232 -30.68 5.14 5.50
C GLY A 232 -29.30 5.44 4.89
N GLY A 233 -28.90 4.70 3.86
CA GLY A 233 -27.59 4.82 3.22
C GLY A 233 -27.34 6.20 2.56
N LEU A 234 -28.39 6.98 2.26
CA LEU A 234 -28.26 8.35 1.77
C LEU A 234 -27.50 9.26 2.74
N TRP A 235 -27.60 9.01 4.04
CA TRP A 235 -26.87 9.77 5.05
C TRP A 235 -25.34 9.54 4.98
N ALA A 236 -24.90 8.42 4.40
CA ALA A 236 -23.48 8.10 4.24
C ALA A 236 -22.86 8.70 2.97
N VAL A 237 -23.68 9.14 2.01
CA VAL A 237 -23.21 9.69 0.72
C VAL A 237 -22.26 10.88 0.89
N PRO A 238 -22.55 11.89 1.74
CA PRO A 238 -21.63 13.00 1.95
C PRO A 238 -20.28 12.57 2.55
N LEU A 239 -20.29 11.57 3.45
CA LEU A 239 -19.06 11.01 4.04
C LEU A 239 -18.22 10.31 2.98
N TRP A 240 -18.85 9.54 2.11
CA TRP A 240 -18.18 8.87 1.00
C TRP A 240 -17.56 9.86 0.01
N ILE A 241 -18.27 10.94 -0.34
CA ILE A 241 -17.73 11.97 -1.25
C ILE A 241 -16.49 12.63 -0.64
N VAL A 242 -16.54 12.97 0.64
CA VAL A 242 -15.42 13.57 1.36
C VAL A 242 -14.24 12.60 1.46
N ASP A 243 -14.49 11.34 1.79
CA ASP A 243 -13.45 10.30 1.89
C ASP A 243 -12.78 10.04 0.54
N ARG A 244 -13.55 9.99 -0.55
CA ARG A 244 -12.98 9.87 -1.91
C ARG A 244 -12.13 11.08 -2.29
N ARG A 245 -12.54 12.29 -1.89
CA ARG A 245 -11.77 13.51 -2.15
C ARG A 245 -10.46 13.52 -1.37
N PHE A 246 -10.47 13.10 -0.11
CA PHE A 246 -9.25 12.93 0.67
C PHE A 246 -8.32 11.86 0.09
N ALA A 247 -8.88 10.73 -0.33
CA ALA A 247 -8.11 9.68 -1.00
C ALA A 247 -7.45 10.20 -2.28
N ALA A 248 -8.17 11.00 -3.09
CA ALA A 248 -7.63 11.60 -4.30
C ALA A 248 -6.50 12.60 -4.01
N VAL A 249 -6.68 13.50 -3.04
CA VAL A 249 -5.65 14.47 -2.64
C VAL A 249 -4.41 13.77 -2.09
N ARG A 250 -4.60 12.73 -1.27
CA ARG A 250 -3.49 11.91 -0.78
C ARG A 250 -2.74 11.24 -1.91
N LYS A 251 -3.45 10.60 -2.85
CA LYS A 251 -2.85 9.94 -4.01
C LYS A 251 -2.04 10.92 -4.86
N GLU A 252 -2.55 12.13 -5.05
CA GLU A 252 -1.85 13.18 -5.79
C GLU A 252 -0.60 13.69 -5.05
N ALA A 253 -0.69 13.87 -3.73
CA ALA A 253 0.46 14.27 -2.90
C ALA A 253 1.55 13.19 -2.90
N GLU A 254 1.18 11.91 -2.79
CA GLU A 254 2.09 10.77 -2.89
C GLU A 254 2.78 10.72 -4.26
N ALA A 255 2.02 10.91 -5.35
CA ALA A 255 2.58 10.98 -6.69
C ALA A 255 3.57 12.14 -6.87
N ARG A 256 3.25 13.32 -6.32
CA ARG A 256 4.17 14.49 -6.34
C ARG A 256 5.44 14.23 -5.53
N HIS A 257 5.32 13.59 -4.37
CA HIS A 257 6.48 13.22 -3.55
C HIS A 257 7.40 12.25 -4.29
N VAL A 258 6.84 11.17 -4.86
CA VAL A 258 7.62 10.20 -5.65
C VAL A 258 8.26 10.86 -6.86
N ALA A 259 7.55 11.73 -7.58
CA ALA A 259 8.11 12.46 -8.73
C ALA A 259 9.26 13.40 -8.31
N ALA A 260 9.13 14.09 -7.19
CA ALA A 260 10.19 14.96 -6.65
C ALA A 260 11.43 14.15 -6.22
N LEU A 261 11.21 12.99 -5.58
CA LEU A 261 12.27 12.07 -5.20
C LEU A 261 12.97 11.47 -6.43
N GLU A 262 12.21 11.08 -7.45
CA GLU A 262 12.77 10.59 -8.72
C GLU A 262 13.60 11.68 -9.42
N ALA A 263 13.13 12.93 -9.43
CA ALA A 263 13.85 14.07 -9.99
C ALA A 263 15.14 14.39 -9.22
N SER A 264 15.13 14.33 -7.89
CA SER A 264 16.35 14.58 -7.09
C SER A 264 17.40 13.48 -7.29
N LEU A 265 16.96 12.22 -7.36
CA LEU A 265 17.85 11.07 -7.56
C LEU A 265 18.42 10.98 -8.97
N THR A 266 17.72 11.53 -9.98
CA THR A 266 18.22 11.61 -11.37
C THR A 266 19.07 12.84 -11.64
N GLY A 267 18.74 13.98 -11.03
CA GLY A 267 19.39 15.28 -11.25
C GLY A 267 20.64 15.53 -10.42
N GLY A 268 20.92 14.74 -9.39
CA GLY A 268 22.14 14.81 -8.57
C GLY A 268 23.40 14.22 -9.22
N LYS A 269 23.54 14.31 -10.55
CA LYS A 269 24.74 13.92 -11.31
C LYS A 269 25.73 15.07 -11.44
#